data_AF-A0A6A2Y6W6-F1
#
_entry.id   AF-A0A6A2Y6W6-F1
#
_cell.length_a   1.000
_cell.length_b   1.000
_cell.length_c   1.000
_cell.angle_alpha   90.00
_cell.angle_beta   90.00
_cell.angle_gamma   90.00
#
_symmetry.space_group_name_H-M   'P 1'
#
loop_
_entity.id
_entity.type
_entity.pdbx_description
1 polymer ?
#
loop_
_entity_poly.entity_id
_entity_poly.type
_entity_poly.pdbx_seq_one_letter_code
_entity_poly.pdbx_strand_id
1 'polypeptide(L)'
;MDKKLVSSTLIKAVELLPELWKFGDSLHEAILSYRRALLHQWNLDAEITARIQKQFAIFLLYCGSEASPTNLFSQMDSEDPRCVPALLMESRICGGKPNIAEEGINFARRALVSLDDECIELEERRKLEVALYHAELLLKLEGASNIKGWWLLARILSAQKRFVDGETVLNVAFDQIGKLDQGELLRTKAKLQIAQGQFKSAIETYSQLLAVVQVQRSFVENFELEIWHDLAYLYISLSQYRDAEICLSKSKTINSYSAVRNHATDVSKLFSFHKTILFLYFPIFNRGLLKEALKAYKNALDMDPNHAPSLISAAVVMRQVGSQSSAVVKSLLINALRVDRMNPSAWYNLALLYNEYTPSSLYEATECFKAAGVLEDSAPVEPFR
;
A
#
# COMPACT_ATOMS: atom_id res chain seq x y z
N MET A 1 -27.97 48.80 25.11
CA MET A 1 -28.03 47.54 24.35
C MET A 1 -26.60 47.07 24.18
N ASP A 2 -26.22 45.94 24.78
CA ASP A 2 -24.81 45.53 24.92
C ASP A 2 -24.17 45.22 23.57
N LYS A 3 -23.16 46.02 23.19
CA LYS A 3 -22.40 45.85 21.93
C LYS A 3 -21.78 44.45 21.78
N LYS A 4 -21.44 43.79 22.89
CA LYS A 4 -20.94 42.41 22.91
C LYS A 4 -22.02 41.38 22.55
N LEU A 5 -23.25 41.57 23.04
CA LEU A 5 -24.35 40.67 22.75
C LEU A 5 -24.73 40.73 21.27
N VAL A 6 -24.83 41.96 20.73
CA VAL A 6 -25.15 42.21 19.31
C VAL A 6 -24.10 41.58 18.38
N SER A 7 -22.80 41.73 18.70
CA SER A 7 -21.70 41.11 17.95
C SER A 7 -21.77 39.58 17.97
N SER A 8 -22.02 38.98 19.14
CA SER A 8 -22.10 37.51 19.27
C SER A 8 -23.30 36.91 18.51
N THR A 9 -24.43 37.61 18.47
CA THR A 9 -25.61 37.19 17.69
C THR A 9 -25.39 37.34 16.19
N LEU A 10 -24.66 38.37 15.77
CA LEU A 10 -24.32 38.61 14.36
C LEU A 10 -23.41 37.49 13.82
N ILE A 11 -22.38 37.10 14.59
CA ILE A 11 -21.45 36.02 14.21
C ILE A 11 -22.18 34.68 14.04
N LYS A 12 -23.06 34.33 15.00
CA LYS A 12 -23.88 33.11 14.92
C LYS A 12 -24.85 33.13 13.75
N ALA A 13 -25.42 34.30 13.45
CA ALA A 13 -26.30 34.45 12.29
C ALA A 13 -25.54 34.26 10.97
N VAL A 14 -24.32 34.80 10.86
CA VAL A 14 -23.45 34.64 9.68
C VAL A 14 -23.03 33.17 9.48
N GLU A 15 -22.78 32.42 10.57
CA GLU A 15 -22.45 30.98 10.51
C GLU A 15 -23.66 30.12 10.08
N LEU A 16 -24.86 30.45 10.53
CA LEU A 16 -26.07 29.62 10.31
C LEU A 16 -26.86 29.97 9.04
N LEU A 17 -26.71 31.19 8.52
CA LEU A 17 -27.44 31.66 7.34
C LEU A 17 -27.24 30.76 6.10
N PRO A 18 -26.04 30.27 5.77
CA PRO A 18 -25.87 29.37 4.64
C PRO A 18 -26.62 28.05 4.81
N GLU A 19 -26.68 27.48 6.02
CA GLU A 19 -27.39 26.24 6.30
C GLU A 19 -28.91 26.42 6.14
N LEU A 20 -29.46 27.57 6.53
CA LEU A 20 -30.88 27.88 6.32
C LEU A 20 -31.26 27.90 4.83
N TRP A 21 -30.39 28.43 3.96
CA TRP A 21 -30.63 28.41 2.52
C TRP A 21 -30.50 27.02 1.90
N LYS A 22 -29.69 26.12 2.49
CA LYS A 22 -29.66 24.71 2.09
C LYS A 22 -30.97 24.00 2.41
N PHE A 23 -31.56 24.27 3.58
CA PHE A 23 -32.88 23.72 3.92
C PHE A 23 -33.99 24.25 3.00
N GLY A 24 -33.82 25.46 2.44
CA GLY A 24 -34.71 26.04 1.44
C GLY A 24 -34.41 25.63 -0.01
N ASP A 25 -33.56 24.63 -0.24
CA ASP A 25 -33.11 24.12 -1.56
C ASP A 25 -32.61 25.21 -2.54
N SER A 26 -32.16 26.34 -1.98
CA SER A 26 -31.78 27.54 -2.74
C SER A 26 -30.26 27.62 -2.86
N LEU A 27 -29.71 26.82 -3.78
CA LEU A 27 -28.26 26.65 -3.98
C LEU A 27 -27.51 27.97 -4.19
N HIS A 28 -28.06 28.88 -5.01
CA HIS A 28 -27.42 30.15 -5.32
C HIS A 28 -27.29 31.06 -4.09
N GLU A 29 -28.34 31.14 -3.26
CA GLU A 29 -28.34 31.97 -2.06
C GLU A 29 -27.47 31.38 -0.94
N ALA A 30 -27.35 30.06 -0.88
CA ALA A 30 -26.39 29.40 0.01
C ALA A 30 -24.94 29.78 -0.36
N ILE A 31 -24.58 29.76 -1.66
CA ILE A 31 -23.26 30.17 -2.15
C ILE A 31 -22.98 31.65 -1.84
N LEU A 32 -23.95 32.53 -2.08
CA LEU A 32 -23.81 33.96 -1.78
C LEU A 32 -23.66 34.23 -0.28
N SER A 33 -24.35 33.44 0.55
CA SER A 33 -24.28 33.56 2.01
C SER A 33 -22.90 33.15 2.54
N TYR A 34 -22.33 32.04 2.04
CA TYR A 34 -20.95 31.65 2.35
C TYR A 34 -19.94 32.71 1.90
N ARG A 35 -20.10 33.27 0.70
CA ARG A 35 -19.23 34.34 0.20
C ARG A 35 -19.31 35.60 1.06
N ARG A 36 -20.51 36.03 1.45
CA ARG A 36 -20.70 37.19 2.33
C ARG A 36 -20.10 36.96 3.72
N ALA A 37 -20.18 35.73 4.24
CA ALA A 37 -19.57 35.37 5.51
C ALA A 37 -18.04 35.50 5.47
N LEU A 38 -17.41 35.11 4.36
CA LEU A 38 -15.95 35.10 4.22
C LEU A 38 -15.36 36.43 3.71
N LEU A 39 -16.11 37.25 2.97
CA LEU A 39 -15.60 38.48 2.34
C LEU A 39 -15.80 39.76 3.16
N HIS A 40 -16.77 39.78 4.07
CA HIS A 40 -17.05 40.97 4.89
C HIS A 40 -16.34 40.89 6.25
N GLN A 41 -15.92 42.05 6.78
CA GLN A 41 -15.22 42.17 8.07
C GLN A 41 -16.21 42.00 9.25
N TRP A 42 -16.60 40.76 9.53
CA TRP A 42 -17.47 40.40 10.65
C TRP A 42 -16.71 40.15 11.97
N ASN A 43 -15.38 40.35 11.98
CA ASN A 43 -14.51 40.08 13.13
C ASN A 43 -14.62 38.60 13.62
N LEU A 44 -14.61 37.67 12.66
CA LEU A 44 -14.69 36.23 12.90
C LEU A 44 -13.37 35.72 13.47
N ASP A 45 -13.43 34.85 14.47
CA ASP A 45 -12.27 34.12 14.93
C ASP A 45 -11.78 33.14 13.86
N ALA A 46 -10.48 32.80 13.91
CA ALA A 46 -9.83 31.91 12.96
C ALA A 46 -10.53 30.53 12.89
N GLU A 47 -10.99 30.01 14.02
CA GLU A 47 -11.70 28.73 14.11
C GLU A 47 -13.05 28.75 13.37
N ILE A 48 -13.80 29.85 13.49
CA ILE A 48 -15.11 30.02 12.85
C ILE A 48 -14.93 30.18 11.33
N THR A 49 -13.89 30.92 10.94
CA THR A 49 -13.54 31.12 9.52
C THR A 49 -13.18 29.79 8.84
N ALA A 50 -12.33 28.98 9.47
CA ALA A 50 -11.95 27.66 8.96
C ALA A 50 -13.17 26.72 8.85
N ARG A 51 -14.10 26.79 9.80
CA ARG A 51 -15.33 25.99 9.80
C ARG A 51 -16.27 26.37 8.65
N ILE A 52 -16.46 27.67 8.42
CA ILE A 52 -17.28 28.19 7.31
C ILE A 52 -16.64 27.84 5.96
N GLN A 53 -15.31 27.97 5.83
CA GLN A 53 -14.57 27.54 4.64
C GLN A 53 -14.73 26.04 4.36
N LYS A 54 -14.59 25.19 5.38
CA LYS A 54 -14.78 23.74 5.27
C LYS A 54 -16.21 23.40 4.83
N GLN A 55 -17.21 24.00 5.44
CA GLN A 55 -18.62 23.77 5.09
C GLN A 55 -18.94 24.26 3.68
N PHE A 56 -18.37 25.38 3.25
CA PHE A 56 -18.54 25.89 1.90
C PHE A 56 -17.89 24.99 0.86
N ALA A 57 -16.68 24.49 1.12
CA ALA A 57 -15.99 23.55 0.25
C ALA A 57 -16.77 22.23 0.10
N ILE A 58 -17.26 21.67 1.21
CA ILE A 58 -18.13 20.49 1.19
C ILE A 58 -19.39 20.76 0.35
N PHE A 59 -20.03 21.91 0.56
CA PHE A 59 -21.24 22.28 -0.18
C PHE A 59 -21.00 22.39 -1.69
N LEU A 60 -19.93 23.06 -2.12
CA LEU A 60 -19.57 23.17 -3.54
C LEU A 60 -19.23 21.82 -4.17
N LEU A 61 -18.58 20.92 -3.42
CA LEU A 61 -18.27 19.56 -3.87
C LEU A 61 -19.54 18.73 -4.11
N TYR A 62 -20.54 18.87 -3.25
CA TYR A 62 -21.81 18.14 -3.38
C TYR A 62 -22.77 18.74 -4.41
N CYS A 63 -22.78 20.07 -4.59
CA CYS A 63 -23.73 20.75 -5.49
C CYS A 63 -23.25 20.87 -6.94
N GLY A 64 -21.99 20.54 -7.25
CA GLY A 64 -21.46 20.50 -8.62
C GLY A 64 -21.44 21.85 -9.36
N SER A 65 -21.69 22.96 -8.67
CA SER A 65 -21.86 24.29 -9.28
C SER A 65 -20.53 25.04 -9.43
N GLU A 66 -20.25 25.55 -10.62
CA GLU A 66 -19.12 26.44 -10.91
C GLU A 66 -19.29 27.80 -10.21
N ALA A 67 -18.60 27.97 -9.08
CA ALA A 67 -18.50 29.25 -8.42
C ALA A 67 -17.38 30.06 -9.09
N SER A 68 -17.72 30.94 -10.05
CA SER A 68 -16.74 31.80 -10.72
C SER A 68 -15.95 32.65 -9.69
N PRO A 69 -14.61 32.64 -9.72
CA PRO A 69 -13.79 33.25 -8.69
C PRO A 69 -13.49 34.73 -9.00
N THR A 70 -13.93 35.62 -8.11
CA THR A 70 -13.42 36.99 -8.04
C THR A 70 -12.10 37.01 -7.27
N ASN A 71 -11.00 37.28 -7.97
CA ASN A 71 -9.66 37.69 -7.49
C ASN A 71 -9.20 37.14 -6.13
N LEU A 72 -9.13 35.81 -5.99
CA LEU A 72 -8.67 35.13 -4.76
C LEU A 72 -7.20 34.68 -4.79
N PHE A 73 -6.43 35.10 -5.79
CA PHE A 73 -5.03 34.68 -5.99
C PHE A 73 -4.06 35.09 -4.87
N SER A 74 -4.45 35.96 -3.93
CA SER A 74 -3.54 36.52 -2.94
C SER A 74 -3.89 36.21 -1.47
N GLN A 75 -4.86 35.32 -1.20
CA GLN A 75 -5.30 35.05 0.18
C GLN A 75 -5.46 33.57 0.56
N MET A 76 -5.12 32.64 -0.34
CA MET A 76 -5.03 31.21 -0.02
C MET A 76 -3.57 30.74 -0.02
N ASP A 77 -2.73 31.42 0.76
CA ASP A 77 -1.56 30.74 1.32
C ASP A 77 -2.08 29.71 2.32
N SER A 78 -2.45 28.53 1.85
CA SER A 78 -2.77 27.40 2.72
C SER A 78 -1.54 27.09 3.57
N GLU A 79 -1.67 27.14 4.90
CA GLU A 79 -0.57 26.80 5.82
C GLU A 79 0.00 25.39 5.57
N ASP A 80 -0.78 24.50 4.94
CA ASP A 80 -0.32 23.20 4.44
C ASP A 80 -0.33 23.14 2.90
N PRO A 81 0.84 23.15 2.24
CA PRO A 81 0.95 23.11 0.78
C PRO A 81 0.55 21.77 0.14
N ARG A 82 0.19 20.74 0.95
CA ARG A 82 -0.27 19.41 0.51
C ARG A 82 -1.79 19.21 0.60
N CYS A 83 -2.55 20.19 1.09
CA CYS A 83 -3.99 20.05 1.30
C CYS A 83 -4.75 19.80 -0.02
N VAL A 84 -5.13 18.55 -0.28
CA VAL A 84 -5.81 18.12 -1.52
C VAL A 84 -7.08 18.93 -1.83
N PRO A 85 -7.99 19.20 -0.87
CA PRO A 85 -9.16 20.04 -1.13
C PRO A 85 -8.82 21.47 -1.56
N ALA A 86 -7.78 22.08 -1.00
CA ALA A 86 -7.36 23.43 -1.36
C ALA A 86 -6.74 23.45 -2.76
N LEU A 87 -5.89 22.49 -3.08
CA LEU A 87 -5.27 22.36 -4.41
C LEU A 87 -6.29 22.09 -5.52
N LEU A 88 -7.31 21.26 -5.26
CA LEU A 88 -8.40 21.02 -6.22
C LEU A 88 -9.29 22.26 -6.43
N MET A 89 -9.49 23.05 -5.38
CA MET A 89 -10.20 24.32 -5.47
C MET A 89 -9.42 25.33 -6.35
N GLU A 90 -8.12 25.48 -6.12
CA GLU A 90 -7.25 26.33 -6.94
C GLU A 90 -7.19 25.87 -8.40
N SER A 91 -7.12 24.56 -8.64
CA SER A 91 -7.16 23.99 -9.99
C SER A 91 -8.44 24.38 -10.74
N ARG A 92 -9.60 24.23 -10.10
CA ARG A 92 -10.91 24.59 -10.67
C ARG A 92 -11.04 26.09 -10.92
N ILE A 93 -10.51 26.91 -10.00
CA ILE A 93 -10.49 28.38 -10.11
C ILE A 93 -9.68 28.82 -11.35
N CYS A 94 -8.54 28.19 -11.58
CA CYS A 94 -7.67 28.45 -12.72
C CYS A 94 -8.25 27.89 -14.04
N GLY A 95 -8.92 26.73 -14.00
CA GLY A 95 -9.57 26.12 -15.17
C GLY A 95 -10.68 26.98 -15.79
N GLY A 96 -11.32 27.85 -15.01
CA GLY A 96 -12.32 28.81 -15.50
C GLY A 96 -11.74 30.02 -16.26
N LYS A 97 -10.42 30.12 -16.39
CA LYS A 97 -9.73 31.26 -17.03
C LYS A 97 -8.66 30.78 -18.02
N PRO A 98 -8.80 31.04 -19.34
CA PRO A 98 -7.91 30.48 -20.36
C PRO A 98 -6.44 30.93 -20.22
N ASN A 99 -6.18 32.10 -19.64
CA ASN A 99 -4.84 32.66 -19.49
C ASN A 99 -4.02 32.05 -18.34
N ILE A 100 -4.65 31.27 -17.45
CA ILE A 100 -4.03 30.67 -16.25
C ILE A 100 -4.35 29.17 -16.12
N ALA A 101 -4.84 28.56 -17.20
CA ALA A 101 -5.18 27.14 -17.23
C ALA A 101 -3.95 26.24 -16.91
N GLU A 102 -2.75 26.69 -17.26
CA GLU A 102 -1.50 25.98 -16.96
C GLU A 102 -1.21 25.90 -15.44
N GLU A 103 -1.48 26.98 -14.70
CA GLU A 103 -1.40 26.97 -13.23
C GLU A 103 -2.44 26.02 -12.64
N GLY A 104 -3.65 25.99 -13.22
CA GLY A 104 -4.71 25.06 -12.83
C GLY A 104 -4.34 23.59 -13.00
N ILE A 105 -3.63 23.27 -14.10
CA ILE A 105 -3.08 21.93 -14.34
C ILE A 105 -1.99 21.60 -13.30
N ASN A 106 -1.15 22.57 -12.94
CA ASN A 106 -0.10 22.38 -11.94
C ASN A 106 -0.69 22.13 -10.53
N PHE A 107 -1.74 22.85 -10.15
CA PHE A 107 -2.46 22.60 -8.90
C PHE A 107 -3.15 21.23 -8.88
N ALA A 108 -3.79 20.81 -9.98
CA ALA A 108 -4.33 19.46 -10.09
C ALA A 108 -3.23 18.39 -9.93
N ARG A 109 -2.09 18.57 -10.60
CA ARG A 109 -0.96 17.64 -10.50
C ARG A 109 -0.41 17.54 -9.08
N ARG A 110 -0.29 18.67 -8.37
CA ARG A 110 0.11 18.69 -6.96
C ARG A 110 -0.92 18.02 -6.04
N ALA A 111 -2.21 18.18 -6.34
CA ALA A 111 -3.28 17.51 -5.60
C ALA A 111 -3.18 15.99 -5.77
N LEU A 112 -2.93 15.51 -7.00
CA LEU A 112 -2.73 14.09 -7.29
C LEU A 112 -1.51 13.53 -6.56
N VAL A 113 -0.36 14.20 -6.63
CA VAL A 113 0.86 13.78 -5.91
C VAL A 113 0.65 13.76 -4.40
N SER A 114 -0.03 14.78 -3.85
CA SER A 114 -0.32 14.82 -2.41
C SER A 114 -1.29 13.72 -2.00
N LEU A 115 -2.25 13.37 -2.85
CA LEU A 115 -3.20 12.28 -2.62
C LEU A 115 -2.52 10.90 -2.69
N ASP A 116 -1.58 10.71 -3.63
CA ASP A 116 -0.73 9.52 -3.72
C ASP A 116 0.12 9.35 -2.45
N ASP A 117 0.81 10.41 -2.02
CA ASP A 117 1.63 10.41 -0.80
C ASP A 117 0.77 10.17 0.45
N GLU A 118 -0.42 10.77 0.54
CA GLU A 118 -1.37 10.54 1.64
C GLU A 118 -1.85 9.09 1.66
N CYS A 119 -2.13 8.46 0.51
CA CYS A 119 -2.53 7.06 0.46
C CYS A 119 -1.42 6.14 0.98
N ILE A 120 -0.17 6.38 0.57
CA ILE A 120 1.00 5.62 1.05
C ILE A 120 1.18 5.82 2.56
N GLU A 121 1.11 7.06 3.06
CA GLU A 121 1.19 7.35 4.50
C GLU A 121 0.04 6.70 5.29
N LEU A 122 -1.17 6.63 4.72
CA LEU A 122 -2.34 6.02 5.35
C LEU A 122 -2.31 4.49 5.33
N GLU A 123 -1.70 3.89 4.30
CA GLU A 123 -1.38 2.45 4.23
C GLU A 123 -0.39 2.07 5.33
N GLU A 124 0.67 2.85 5.53
CA GLU A 124 1.63 2.67 6.64
C GLU A 124 0.97 2.86 8.02
N ARG A 125 0.01 3.78 8.13
CA ARG A 125 -0.77 4.04 9.35
C ARG A 125 -1.98 3.11 9.51
N ARG A 126 -2.24 2.22 8.55
CA ARG A 126 -3.30 1.19 8.54
C ARG A 126 -4.70 1.74 8.70
N LYS A 127 -4.93 2.96 8.23
CA LYS A 127 -6.26 3.55 8.14
C LYS A 127 -6.90 3.15 6.81
N LEU A 128 -7.13 1.85 6.65
CA LEU A 128 -7.52 1.23 5.37
C LEU A 128 -8.82 1.80 4.80
N GLU A 129 -9.79 2.18 5.64
CA GLU A 129 -11.05 2.79 5.20
C GLU A 129 -10.85 4.19 4.61
N VAL A 130 -9.98 4.99 5.23
CA VAL A 130 -9.65 6.34 4.77
C VAL A 130 -8.82 6.25 3.49
N ALA A 131 -7.83 5.35 3.44
CA ALA A 131 -7.04 5.09 2.24
C ALA A 131 -7.91 4.63 1.06
N LEU A 132 -8.90 3.75 1.30
CA LEU A 132 -9.85 3.31 0.28
C LEU A 132 -10.61 4.49 -0.32
N TYR A 133 -11.14 5.38 0.53
CA TYR A 133 -11.85 6.58 0.07
C TYR A 133 -10.96 7.48 -0.80
N HIS A 134 -9.70 7.71 -0.39
CA HIS A 134 -8.76 8.51 -1.16
C HIS A 134 -8.36 7.85 -2.49
N ALA A 135 -8.17 6.54 -2.52
CA ALA A 135 -7.86 5.80 -3.75
C ALA A 135 -9.04 5.80 -4.74
N GLU A 136 -10.29 5.67 -4.26
CA GLU A 136 -11.47 5.82 -5.09
C GLU A 136 -11.63 7.24 -5.64
N LEU A 137 -11.29 8.25 -4.84
CA LEU A 137 -11.29 9.64 -5.26
C LEU A 137 -10.23 9.89 -6.35
N LEU A 138 -9.03 9.34 -6.20
CA LEU A 138 -7.95 9.41 -7.18
C LEU A 138 -8.41 8.87 -8.54
N LEU A 139 -8.98 7.66 -8.57
CA LEU A 139 -9.48 7.04 -9.80
C LEU A 139 -10.58 7.86 -10.49
N LYS A 140 -11.49 8.47 -9.72
CA LYS A 140 -12.53 9.36 -10.25
C LYS A 140 -11.95 10.63 -10.88
N LEU A 141 -10.88 11.17 -10.31
CA LEU A 141 -10.22 12.39 -10.80
C LEU A 141 -9.37 12.14 -12.04
N GLU A 142 -8.69 10.99 -12.11
CA GLU A 142 -7.79 10.63 -13.22
C GLU A 142 -8.51 9.98 -14.42
N GLY A 143 -9.84 9.83 -14.35
CA GLY A 143 -10.65 9.25 -15.41
C GLY A 143 -10.23 7.82 -15.77
N ALA A 144 -9.74 7.07 -14.77
CA ALA A 144 -9.29 5.69 -14.88
C ALA A 144 -8.16 5.38 -15.89
N SER A 145 -7.48 6.42 -16.39
CA SER A 145 -6.36 6.28 -17.34
C SER A 145 -5.04 5.88 -16.67
N ASN A 146 -4.92 6.04 -15.35
CA ASN A 146 -3.70 5.78 -14.59
C ASN A 146 -3.69 4.39 -13.95
N ILE A 147 -2.67 3.59 -14.26
CA ILE A 147 -2.46 2.24 -13.71
C ILE A 147 -2.23 2.27 -12.20
N LYS A 148 -1.58 3.33 -11.69
CA LYS A 148 -1.22 3.43 -10.27
C LYS A 148 -2.43 3.48 -9.35
N GLY A 149 -3.48 4.21 -9.72
CA GLY A 149 -4.70 4.29 -8.94
C GLY A 149 -5.40 2.93 -8.81
N TRP A 150 -5.42 2.15 -9.89
CA TRP A 150 -5.98 0.79 -9.89
C TRP A 150 -5.14 -0.18 -9.06
N TRP A 151 -3.82 -0.08 -9.19
CA TRP A 151 -2.87 -0.88 -8.42
C TRP A 151 -2.98 -0.60 -6.91
N LEU A 152 -3.02 0.66 -6.52
CA LEU A 152 -3.22 1.11 -5.13
C LEU A 152 -4.55 0.59 -4.56
N LEU A 153 -5.65 0.76 -5.30
CA LEU A 153 -6.96 0.28 -4.86
C LEU A 153 -6.98 -1.24 -4.64
N ALA A 154 -6.38 -2.01 -5.56
CA ALA A 154 -6.26 -3.46 -5.42
C ALA A 154 -5.45 -3.87 -4.17
N ARG A 155 -4.38 -3.12 -3.85
CA ARG A 155 -3.55 -3.36 -2.65
C ARG A 155 -4.31 -3.06 -1.36
N ILE A 156 -5.06 -1.96 -1.31
CA ILE A 156 -5.88 -1.60 -0.14
C ILE A 156 -6.98 -2.65 0.08
N LEU A 157 -7.69 -3.06 -0.98
CA LEU A 157 -8.71 -4.11 -0.90
C LEU A 157 -8.10 -5.45 -0.45
N SER A 158 -6.89 -5.76 -0.93
CA SER A 158 -6.15 -6.93 -0.47
C SER A 158 -5.80 -6.86 1.02
N ALA A 159 -5.39 -5.70 1.53
CA ALA A 159 -5.10 -5.51 2.95
C ALA A 159 -6.36 -5.66 3.82
N GLN A 160 -7.54 -5.30 3.28
CA GLN A 160 -8.85 -5.55 3.91
C GLN A 160 -9.32 -7.01 3.76
N LYS A 161 -8.51 -7.91 3.17
CA LYS A 161 -8.86 -9.30 2.83
C LYS A 161 -10.05 -9.44 1.87
N ARG A 162 -10.42 -8.36 1.18
CA ARG A 162 -11.47 -8.32 0.15
C ARG A 162 -10.89 -8.70 -1.21
N PHE A 163 -10.34 -9.90 -1.30
CA PHE A 163 -9.57 -10.34 -2.48
C PHE A 163 -10.41 -10.41 -3.76
N VAL A 164 -11.68 -10.82 -3.63
CA VAL A 164 -12.62 -10.89 -4.76
C VAL A 164 -12.89 -9.48 -5.30
N ASP A 165 -13.16 -8.53 -4.41
CA ASP A 165 -13.39 -7.14 -4.80
C ASP A 165 -12.14 -6.56 -5.48
N GLY A 166 -10.94 -6.82 -4.93
CA GLY A 166 -9.68 -6.44 -5.56
C GLY A 166 -9.51 -7.01 -6.98
N GLU A 167 -9.87 -8.28 -7.19
CA GLU A 167 -9.84 -8.89 -8.52
C GLU A 167 -10.87 -8.28 -9.48
N THR A 168 -12.09 -7.97 -9.01
CA THR A 168 -13.09 -7.29 -9.84
C THR A 168 -12.65 -5.91 -10.28
N VAL A 169 -12.01 -5.15 -9.40
CA VAL A 169 -11.43 -3.84 -9.67
C VAL A 169 -10.35 -3.94 -10.76
N LEU A 170 -9.47 -4.94 -10.68
CA LEU A 170 -8.46 -5.17 -11.71
C LEU A 170 -9.07 -5.61 -13.05
N ASN A 171 -10.13 -6.41 -13.04
CA ASN A 171 -10.84 -6.78 -14.27
C ASN A 171 -11.42 -5.55 -14.98
N VAL A 172 -12.04 -4.62 -14.23
CA VAL A 172 -12.50 -3.34 -14.78
C VAL A 172 -11.34 -2.51 -15.32
N ALA A 173 -10.21 -2.49 -14.63
CA ALA A 173 -9.00 -1.79 -15.10
C ALA A 173 -8.50 -2.34 -16.45
N PHE A 174 -8.53 -3.66 -16.65
CA PHE A 174 -8.10 -4.28 -17.91
C PHE A 174 -8.98 -3.95 -19.11
N ASP A 175 -10.27 -3.66 -18.88
CA ASP A 175 -11.17 -3.22 -19.95
C ASP A 175 -10.87 -1.76 -20.39
N GLN A 176 -10.25 -0.97 -19.51
CA GLN A 176 -10.02 0.46 -19.71
C GLN A 176 -8.57 0.78 -20.12
N ILE A 177 -7.61 -0.05 -19.73
CA ILE A 177 -6.17 0.16 -19.97
C ILE A 177 -5.70 -0.62 -21.19
N GLY A 178 -4.84 0.00 -22.00
CA GLY A 178 -4.21 -0.65 -23.16
C GLY A 178 -3.38 -1.88 -22.79
N LYS A 179 -3.42 -2.93 -23.62
CA LYS A 179 -2.77 -4.24 -23.38
C LYS A 179 -1.27 -4.20 -23.07
N LEU A 180 -0.57 -3.12 -23.41
CA LEU A 180 0.87 -3.00 -23.29
C LEU A 180 1.35 -2.62 -21.88
N ASP A 181 0.50 -2.03 -21.05
CA ASP A 181 0.91 -1.52 -19.73
C ASP A 181 0.32 -2.34 -18.56
N GLN A 182 -0.20 -3.54 -18.85
CA GLN A 182 -0.95 -4.38 -17.91
C GLN A 182 -0.07 -5.26 -17.01
N GLY A 183 1.25 -5.22 -17.17
CA GLY A 183 2.18 -6.17 -16.55
C GLY A 183 2.08 -6.22 -15.02
N GLU A 184 2.20 -5.06 -14.36
CA GLU A 184 2.12 -4.96 -12.89
C GLU A 184 0.74 -5.37 -12.37
N LEU A 185 -0.33 -4.95 -13.04
CA LEU A 185 -1.71 -5.29 -12.67
C LEU A 185 -1.98 -6.81 -12.79
N LEU A 186 -1.46 -7.47 -13.84
CA LEU A 186 -1.58 -8.91 -14.01
C LEU A 186 -0.85 -9.67 -12.89
N ARG A 187 0.31 -9.17 -12.46
CA ARG A 187 1.05 -9.75 -11.33
C ARG A 187 0.24 -9.63 -10.03
N THR A 188 -0.31 -8.44 -9.73
CA THR A 188 -1.15 -8.23 -8.54
C THR A 188 -2.40 -9.14 -8.59
N LYS A 189 -3.05 -9.26 -9.74
CA LYS A 189 -4.19 -10.17 -9.93
C LYS A 189 -3.82 -11.63 -9.63
N ALA A 190 -2.70 -12.11 -10.17
CA ALA A 190 -2.27 -13.49 -9.93
C ALA A 190 -2.03 -13.76 -8.44
N LYS A 191 -1.42 -12.82 -7.72
CA LYS A 191 -1.23 -12.98 -6.27
C LYS A 191 -2.55 -12.91 -5.48
N LEU A 192 -3.51 -12.05 -5.89
CA LEU A 192 -4.85 -12.05 -5.30
C LEU A 192 -5.55 -13.40 -5.47
N GLN A 193 -5.43 -14.01 -6.66
CA GLN A 193 -5.96 -15.34 -6.92
C GLN A 193 -5.30 -16.42 -6.05
N ILE A 194 -3.98 -16.32 -5.80
CA ILE A 194 -3.29 -17.20 -4.85
C ILE A 194 -3.87 -17.06 -3.44
N ALA A 195 -4.10 -15.83 -2.97
CA ALA A 195 -4.67 -15.57 -1.65
C ALA A 195 -6.11 -16.11 -1.50
N GLN A 196 -6.86 -16.17 -2.60
CA GLN A 196 -8.18 -16.82 -2.67
C GLN A 196 -8.11 -18.36 -2.77
N GLY A 197 -6.93 -18.95 -2.95
CA GLY A 197 -6.76 -20.38 -3.22
C GLY A 197 -7.04 -20.80 -4.67
N GLN A 198 -7.22 -19.85 -5.58
CA GLN A 198 -7.47 -20.09 -7.00
C GLN A 198 -6.16 -20.30 -7.79
N PHE A 199 -5.44 -21.36 -7.47
CA PHE A 199 -4.08 -21.58 -8.01
C PHE A 199 -4.04 -21.79 -9.53
N LYS A 200 -5.07 -22.41 -10.12
CA LYS A 200 -5.16 -22.62 -11.58
C LYS A 200 -5.25 -21.30 -12.33
N SER A 201 -6.18 -20.44 -11.89
CA SER A 201 -6.34 -19.09 -12.42
C SER A 201 -5.05 -18.28 -12.28
N ALA A 202 -4.35 -18.40 -11.15
CA ALA A 202 -3.08 -17.71 -10.93
C ALA A 202 -1.99 -18.14 -11.93
N ILE A 203 -1.85 -19.44 -12.20
CA ILE A 203 -0.89 -19.96 -13.19
C ILE A 203 -1.23 -19.47 -14.60
N GLU A 204 -2.51 -19.47 -14.97
CA GLU A 204 -2.98 -18.92 -16.24
C GLU A 204 -2.65 -17.42 -16.37
N THR A 205 -2.92 -16.64 -15.33
CA THR A 205 -2.59 -15.20 -15.29
C THR A 205 -1.08 -14.95 -15.39
N TYR A 206 -0.24 -15.71 -14.69
CA TYR A 206 1.22 -15.60 -14.83
C TYR A 206 1.72 -16.03 -16.22
N SER A 207 1.06 -17.00 -16.85
CA SER A 207 1.39 -17.42 -18.22
C SER A 207 1.06 -16.32 -19.24
N GLN A 208 -0.07 -15.64 -19.06
CA GLN A 208 -0.42 -14.45 -19.86
C GLN A 208 0.60 -13.33 -19.65
N LEU A 209 1.01 -13.09 -18.40
CA LEU A 209 2.01 -12.08 -18.06
C LEU A 209 3.36 -12.37 -18.73
N LEU A 210 3.85 -13.61 -18.67
CA LEU A 210 5.09 -14.01 -19.36
C LEU A 210 4.99 -13.80 -20.88
N ALA A 211 3.84 -14.06 -21.49
CA ALA A 211 3.64 -13.83 -22.92
C ALA A 211 3.73 -12.34 -23.28
N VAL A 212 3.18 -11.44 -22.45
CA VAL A 212 3.31 -9.98 -22.64
C VAL A 212 4.77 -9.55 -22.52
N VAL A 213 5.47 -10.01 -21.48
CA VAL A 213 6.88 -9.67 -21.22
C VAL A 213 7.80 -10.14 -22.36
N GLN A 214 7.58 -11.33 -22.91
CA GLN A 214 8.39 -11.87 -24.01
C GLN A 214 8.27 -11.07 -25.31
N VAL A 215 7.14 -10.40 -25.53
CA VAL A 215 6.92 -9.53 -26.70
C VAL A 215 7.61 -8.16 -26.49
N GLN A 216 7.75 -7.69 -25.25
CA GLN A 216 8.30 -6.38 -24.89
C GLN A 216 9.79 -6.43 -24.53
N ARG A 217 10.62 -7.04 -25.39
CA ARG A 217 12.04 -7.39 -25.17
C ARG A 217 13.00 -6.27 -24.72
N SER A 218 12.61 -5.00 -24.65
CA SER A 218 13.56 -3.89 -24.50
C SER A 218 13.78 -3.35 -23.08
N PHE A 219 13.03 -3.77 -22.04
CA PHE A 219 13.17 -3.14 -20.70
C PHE A 219 12.93 -4.04 -19.46
N VAL A 220 12.80 -5.37 -19.62
CA VAL A 220 12.01 -6.18 -18.66
C VAL A 220 12.74 -7.42 -18.10
N GLU A 221 14.07 -7.53 -18.25
CA GLU A 221 14.82 -8.72 -17.75
C GLU A 221 14.64 -8.97 -16.24
N ASN A 222 14.59 -7.90 -15.43
CA ASN A 222 14.38 -8.00 -13.98
C ASN A 222 12.94 -8.43 -13.63
N PHE A 223 11.95 -7.93 -14.37
CA PHE A 223 10.55 -8.24 -14.10
C PHE A 223 10.18 -9.66 -14.58
N GLU A 224 10.77 -10.14 -15.69
CA GLU A 224 10.68 -11.56 -16.07
C GLU A 224 11.24 -12.47 -14.97
N LEU A 225 12.38 -12.10 -14.40
CA LEU A 225 13.01 -12.83 -13.31
C LEU A 225 12.11 -12.88 -12.05
N GLU A 226 11.44 -11.78 -11.71
CA GLU A 226 10.50 -11.74 -10.59
C GLU A 226 9.28 -12.65 -10.82
N ILE A 227 8.75 -12.73 -12.05
CA ILE A 227 7.65 -13.63 -12.38
C ILE A 227 8.05 -15.09 -12.21
N TRP A 228 9.26 -15.47 -12.65
CA TRP A 228 9.77 -16.82 -12.45
C TRP A 228 9.94 -17.17 -10.96
N HIS A 229 10.32 -16.20 -10.13
CA HIS A 229 10.40 -16.40 -8.68
C HIS A 229 9.01 -16.55 -8.05
N ASP A 230 8.05 -15.71 -8.41
CA ASP A 230 6.66 -15.83 -7.93
C ASP A 230 6.07 -17.21 -8.27
N LEU A 231 6.24 -17.68 -9.51
CA LEU A 231 5.83 -19.01 -9.94
C LEU A 231 6.55 -20.13 -9.16
N ALA A 232 7.84 -19.98 -8.88
CA ALA A 232 8.58 -20.95 -8.09
C ALA A 232 8.01 -21.07 -6.67
N TYR A 233 7.71 -19.95 -5.99
CA TYR A 233 7.08 -19.97 -4.67
C TYR A 233 5.67 -20.55 -4.70
N LEU A 234 4.89 -20.26 -5.74
CA LEU A 234 3.59 -20.86 -5.95
C LEU A 234 3.69 -22.39 -6.09
N TYR A 235 4.62 -22.89 -6.90
CA TYR A 235 4.81 -24.34 -7.03
C TYR A 235 5.35 -24.99 -5.75
N ILE A 236 6.20 -24.30 -4.99
CA ILE A 236 6.65 -24.75 -3.67
C ILE A 236 5.46 -24.88 -2.70
N SER A 237 4.55 -23.89 -2.66
CA SER A 237 3.38 -23.95 -1.78
C SER A 237 2.41 -25.06 -2.17
N LEU A 238 2.32 -25.40 -3.45
CA LEU A 238 1.59 -26.55 -3.98
C LEU A 238 2.33 -27.90 -3.80
N SER A 239 3.52 -27.91 -3.20
CA SER A 239 4.41 -29.08 -3.10
C SER A 239 4.81 -29.68 -4.46
N GLN A 240 4.78 -28.90 -5.54
CA GLN A 240 5.19 -29.27 -6.89
C GLN A 240 6.66 -28.86 -7.12
N TYR A 241 7.59 -29.50 -6.38
CA TYR A 241 9.00 -29.09 -6.35
C TYR A 241 9.73 -29.23 -7.69
N ARG A 242 9.30 -30.16 -8.55
CA ARG A 242 9.85 -30.34 -9.90
C ARG A 242 9.57 -29.12 -10.78
N ASP A 243 8.33 -28.62 -10.74
CA ASP A 243 7.93 -27.45 -11.52
C ASP A 243 8.59 -26.18 -10.97
N ALA A 244 8.73 -26.08 -9.64
CA ALA A 244 9.50 -25.01 -9.00
C ALA A 244 10.98 -24.99 -9.44
N GLU A 245 11.62 -26.15 -9.54
CA GLU A 245 13.02 -26.25 -10.00
C GLU A 245 13.18 -25.79 -11.45
N ILE A 246 12.19 -26.09 -12.31
CA ILE A 246 12.17 -25.58 -13.69
C ILE A 246 12.10 -24.05 -13.69
N CYS A 247 11.20 -23.44 -12.91
CA CYS A 247 11.11 -21.98 -12.79
C CYS A 247 12.42 -21.34 -12.31
N LEU A 248 13.08 -21.94 -11.31
CA LEU A 248 14.36 -21.45 -10.77
C LEU A 248 15.51 -21.64 -11.78
N SER A 249 15.45 -22.68 -12.61
CA SER A 249 16.41 -22.88 -13.71
C SER A 249 16.24 -21.82 -14.81
N LYS A 250 14.99 -21.46 -15.14
CA LYS A 250 14.67 -20.38 -16.09
C LYS A 250 15.15 -19.03 -15.57
N SER A 251 14.90 -18.70 -14.30
CA SER A 251 15.41 -17.44 -13.75
C SER A 251 16.94 -17.38 -13.73
N LYS A 252 17.63 -18.52 -13.60
CA LYS A 252 19.10 -18.62 -13.72
C LYS A 252 19.63 -18.33 -15.12
N THR A 253 18.88 -18.67 -16.16
CA THR A 253 19.29 -18.34 -17.55
C THR A 253 19.21 -16.84 -17.83
N ILE A 254 18.33 -16.11 -17.14
CA ILE A 254 18.16 -14.66 -17.27
C ILE A 254 19.24 -13.95 -16.47
N ASN A 255 19.31 -14.21 -15.16
CA ASN A 255 20.33 -13.63 -14.29
C ASN A 255 20.97 -14.72 -13.43
N SER A 256 22.29 -14.85 -13.54
CA SER A 256 23.05 -15.82 -12.75
C SER A 256 23.11 -15.49 -11.26
N TYR A 257 22.70 -14.30 -10.82
CA TYR A 257 22.78 -13.84 -9.44
C TYR A 257 21.41 -13.35 -8.93
N SER A 258 20.86 -14.02 -7.92
CA SER A 258 19.63 -13.59 -7.24
C SER A 258 19.53 -14.20 -5.84
N ALA A 259 19.41 -13.33 -4.82
CA ALA A 259 19.18 -13.74 -3.43
C ALA A 259 17.84 -14.48 -3.26
N VAL A 260 16.79 -14.00 -3.95
CA VAL A 260 15.46 -14.62 -3.97
C VAL A 260 15.52 -16.05 -4.50
N ARG A 261 16.27 -16.28 -5.58
CA ARG A 261 16.44 -17.64 -6.13
C ARG A 261 17.12 -18.56 -5.14
N ASN A 262 18.23 -18.14 -4.54
CA ASN A 262 18.96 -18.98 -3.59
C ASN A 262 18.05 -19.36 -2.41
N HIS A 263 17.35 -18.38 -1.83
CA HIS A 263 16.35 -18.63 -0.80
C HIS A 263 15.27 -19.63 -1.26
N ALA A 264 14.68 -19.44 -2.45
CA ALA A 264 13.65 -20.33 -3.00
C ALA A 264 14.16 -21.75 -3.27
N THR A 265 15.40 -21.91 -3.77
CA THR A 265 16.01 -23.23 -3.98
C THR A 265 16.19 -24.00 -2.67
N ASP A 266 16.54 -23.30 -1.59
CA ASP A 266 16.75 -23.93 -0.29
C ASP A 266 15.43 -24.30 0.37
N VAL A 267 14.44 -23.40 0.29
CA VAL A 267 13.07 -23.67 0.72
C VAL A 267 12.53 -24.89 -0.03
N SER A 268 12.64 -24.93 -1.36
CA SER A 268 12.18 -26.07 -2.16
C SER A 268 12.83 -27.39 -1.73
N LYS A 269 14.15 -27.41 -1.51
CA LYS A 269 14.87 -28.59 -1.01
C LYS A 269 14.40 -28.98 0.39
N LEU A 270 14.35 -28.03 1.32
CA LEU A 270 13.97 -28.29 2.70
C LEU A 270 12.55 -28.88 2.79
N PHE A 271 11.58 -28.32 2.05
CA PHE A 271 10.20 -28.82 2.01
C PHE A 271 10.06 -30.14 1.24
N SER A 272 10.72 -30.30 0.10
CA SER A 272 10.73 -31.56 -0.67
C SER A 272 11.25 -32.73 0.16
N PHE A 273 12.36 -32.51 0.88
CA PHE A 273 12.92 -33.53 1.77
C PHE A 273 12.09 -33.71 3.04
N HIS A 274 11.52 -32.66 3.65
CA HIS A 274 10.65 -32.81 4.82
C HIS A 274 9.42 -33.66 4.50
N LYS A 275 8.80 -33.47 3.33
CA LYS A 275 7.70 -34.32 2.84
C LYS A 275 8.12 -35.77 2.62
N THR A 276 9.37 -36.00 2.21
CA THR A 276 9.94 -37.33 1.99
C THR A 276 10.32 -38.02 3.31
N ILE A 277 10.77 -37.26 4.32
CA ILE A 277 11.27 -37.76 5.62
C ILE A 277 10.17 -37.85 6.68
N LEU A 278 9.04 -37.14 6.54
CA LEU A 278 7.86 -37.37 7.41
C LEU A 278 7.39 -38.84 7.34
N PHE A 279 7.82 -39.58 6.31
CA PHE A 279 7.60 -41.02 6.19
C PHE A 279 8.65 -41.91 6.88
N LEU A 280 9.92 -41.51 7.05
CA LEU A 280 10.96 -42.40 7.61
C LEU A 280 12.13 -41.63 8.28
N TYR A 281 12.21 -41.74 9.61
CA TYR A 281 13.39 -41.69 10.50
C TYR A 281 14.43 -40.55 10.40
N PHE A 282 14.61 -39.90 11.56
CA PHE A 282 15.87 -39.48 12.21
C PHE A 282 16.22 -37.97 12.30
N PRO A 283 16.44 -37.42 13.53
CA PRO A 283 16.87 -36.04 13.78
C PRO A 283 18.23 -35.62 13.18
N ILE A 284 19.13 -36.58 12.90
CA ILE A 284 20.50 -36.32 12.42
C ILE A 284 20.49 -35.83 10.96
N PHE A 285 19.66 -36.41 10.09
CA PHE A 285 19.54 -35.95 8.71
C PHE A 285 18.97 -34.53 8.65
N ASN A 286 18.02 -34.21 9.53
CA ASN A 286 17.49 -32.85 9.66
C ASN A 286 18.60 -31.84 10.03
N ARG A 287 19.50 -32.19 10.96
CA ARG A 287 20.63 -31.30 11.34
C ARG A 287 21.64 -31.07 10.20
N GLY A 288 21.87 -32.05 9.34
CA GLY A 288 22.71 -31.88 8.15
C GLY A 288 22.08 -30.89 7.16
N LEU A 289 20.80 -31.07 6.88
CA LEU A 289 20.03 -30.22 5.95
C LEU A 289 19.89 -28.78 6.46
N LEU A 290 19.66 -28.59 7.76
CA LEU A 290 19.61 -27.25 8.37
C LEU A 290 20.96 -26.52 8.23
N LYS A 291 22.10 -27.23 8.27
CA LYS A 291 23.42 -26.64 8.01
C LYS A 291 23.62 -26.25 6.54
N GLU A 292 23.11 -27.07 5.61
CA GLU A 292 23.12 -26.72 4.18
C GLU A 292 22.25 -25.50 3.89
N ALA A 293 21.05 -25.43 4.48
CA ALA A 293 20.16 -24.28 4.38
C ALA A 293 20.82 -23.00 4.94
N LEU A 294 21.51 -23.08 6.09
CA LEU A 294 22.26 -21.93 6.64
C LEU A 294 23.37 -21.45 5.70
N LYS A 295 24.10 -22.36 5.05
CA LYS A 295 25.14 -21.99 4.09
C LYS A 295 24.54 -21.23 2.91
N ALA A 296 23.38 -21.65 2.44
CA ALA A 296 22.77 -21.07 1.27
C ALA A 296 22.03 -19.76 1.58
N TYR A 297 21.42 -19.60 2.77
CA TYR A 297 20.99 -18.29 3.26
C TYR A 297 22.17 -17.33 3.45
N LYS A 298 23.32 -17.81 3.94
CA LYS A 298 24.53 -16.99 4.00
C LYS A 298 24.95 -16.51 2.61
N ASN A 299 24.96 -17.42 1.61
CA ASN A 299 25.24 -17.02 0.23
C ASN A 299 24.22 -16.02 -0.32
N ALA A 300 22.94 -16.14 0.05
CA ALA A 300 21.90 -15.17 -0.32
C ALA A 300 22.15 -13.79 0.31
N LEU A 301 22.55 -13.76 1.59
CA LEU A 301 22.88 -12.53 2.31
C LEU A 301 24.22 -11.91 1.88
N ASP A 302 25.16 -12.72 1.41
CA ASP A 302 26.41 -12.24 0.81
C ASP A 302 26.12 -11.51 -0.52
N MET A 303 25.02 -11.85 -1.21
CA MET A 303 24.58 -11.15 -2.43
C MET A 303 23.69 -9.95 -2.12
N ASP A 304 22.71 -10.11 -1.24
CA ASP A 304 21.83 -9.04 -0.77
C ASP A 304 21.72 -9.08 0.77
N PRO A 305 22.52 -8.24 1.47
CA PRO A 305 22.50 -8.18 2.93
C PRO A 305 21.15 -7.76 3.51
N ASN A 306 20.31 -7.11 2.72
CA ASN A 306 19.00 -6.60 3.13
C ASN A 306 17.86 -7.55 2.73
N HIS A 307 18.14 -8.77 2.26
CA HIS A 307 17.09 -9.71 1.87
C HIS A 307 16.32 -10.25 3.09
N ALA A 308 15.21 -9.60 3.44
CA ALA A 308 14.42 -9.90 4.64
C ALA A 308 13.97 -11.37 4.76
N PRO A 309 13.49 -12.06 3.70
CA PRO A 309 13.17 -13.49 3.77
C PRO A 309 14.36 -14.36 4.20
N SER A 310 15.55 -14.12 3.66
CA SER A 310 16.77 -14.85 4.07
C SER A 310 17.21 -14.54 5.49
N LEU A 311 17.08 -13.29 5.95
CA LEU A 311 17.37 -12.93 7.35
C LEU A 311 16.47 -13.70 8.32
N ILE A 312 15.16 -13.75 8.03
CA ILE A 312 14.16 -14.44 8.86
C ILE A 312 14.40 -15.96 8.82
N SER A 313 14.53 -16.54 7.63
CA SER A 313 14.75 -17.99 7.46
C SER A 313 16.06 -18.46 8.09
N ALA A 314 17.15 -17.68 7.98
CA ALA A 314 18.39 -17.96 8.68
C ALA A 314 18.20 -17.94 10.20
N ALA A 315 17.50 -16.93 10.75
CA ALA A 315 17.23 -16.83 12.18
C ALA A 315 16.41 -18.04 12.69
N VAL A 316 15.38 -18.47 11.95
CA VAL A 316 14.57 -19.65 12.28
C VAL A 316 15.43 -20.91 12.32
N VAL A 317 16.25 -21.14 11.30
CA VAL A 317 17.11 -22.33 11.24
C VAL A 317 18.17 -22.29 12.34
N MET A 318 18.77 -21.13 12.63
CA MET A 318 19.74 -20.99 13.73
C MET A 318 19.14 -21.33 15.09
N ARG A 319 17.88 -20.93 15.34
CA ARG A 319 17.13 -21.29 16.56
C ARG A 319 16.92 -22.79 16.66
N GLN A 320 16.52 -23.45 15.56
CA GLN A 320 16.31 -24.90 15.51
C GLN A 320 17.59 -25.74 15.67
N VAL A 321 18.72 -25.27 15.12
CA VAL A 321 20.01 -25.97 15.25
C VAL A 321 20.59 -25.82 16.66
N GLY A 322 20.23 -24.76 17.39
CA GLY A 322 20.62 -24.52 18.78
C GLY A 322 22.11 -24.21 18.99
N SER A 323 22.86 -23.96 17.91
CA SER A 323 24.32 -23.78 17.94
C SER A 323 24.79 -22.32 18.05
N GLN A 324 23.90 -21.34 17.89
CA GLN A 324 24.23 -19.92 17.79
C GLN A 324 23.67 -19.13 18.98
N SER A 325 24.32 -18.01 19.31
CA SER A 325 23.88 -17.19 20.44
C SER A 325 22.55 -16.48 20.13
N SER A 326 21.69 -16.36 21.15
CA SER A 326 20.42 -15.61 21.06
C SER A 326 20.62 -14.18 20.53
N ALA A 327 21.79 -13.57 20.81
CA ALA A 327 22.15 -12.26 20.27
C ALA A 327 22.28 -12.22 18.74
N VAL A 328 22.82 -13.28 18.13
CA VAL A 328 22.95 -13.38 16.65
C VAL A 328 21.59 -13.60 16.01
N VAL A 329 20.74 -14.45 16.59
CA VAL A 329 19.37 -14.66 16.10
C VAL A 329 18.55 -13.38 16.21
N LYS A 330 18.68 -12.67 17.34
CA LYS A 330 18.02 -11.37 17.56
C LYS A 330 18.49 -10.32 16.55
N SER A 331 19.78 -10.23 16.26
CA SER A 331 20.31 -9.23 15.33
C SER A 331 19.81 -9.44 13.90
N LEU A 332 19.71 -10.70 13.44
CA LEU A 332 19.13 -11.03 12.13
C LEU A 332 17.66 -10.60 12.04
N LEU A 333 16.86 -10.88 13.07
CA LEU A 333 15.44 -10.49 13.10
C LEU A 333 15.27 -8.97 13.19
N ILE A 334 16.11 -8.27 13.95
CA ILE A 334 16.11 -6.80 14.00
C ILE A 334 16.51 -6.21 12.63
N ASN A 335 17.50 -6.79 11.95
CA ASN A 335 17.86 -6.35 10.61
C ASN A 335 16.72 -6.58 9.61
N ALA A 336 16.00 -7.72 9.70
CA ALA A 336 14.80 -7.93 8.90
C ALA A 336 13.73 -6.85 9.16
N LEU A 337 13.52 -6.46 10.42
CA LEU A 337 12.61 -5.38 10.80
C LEU A 337 13.11 -3.97 10.44
N ARG A 338 14.41 -3.79 10.21
CA ARG A 338 14.96 -2.54 9.67
C ARG A 338 14.68 -2.41 8.18
N VAL A 339 14.69 -3.52 7.46
CA VAL A 339 14.33 -3.58 6.03
C VAL A 339 12.82 -3.44 5.87
N ASP A 340 12.06 -4.27 6.58
CA ASP A 340 10.60 -4.29 6.56
C ASP A 340 10.07 -4.27 8.00
N ARG A 341 9.79 -3.06 8.49
CA ARG A 341 9.26 -2.84 9.85
C ARG A 341 7.89 -3.50 10.08
N MET A 342 7.15 -3.75 9.00
CA MET A 342 5.79 -4.26 9.05
C MET A 342 5.71 -5.77 8.82
N ASN A 343 6.84 -6.47 8.78
CA ASN A 343 6.87 -7.90 8.49
C ASN A 343 6.28 -8.75 9.65
N PRO A 344 5.12 -9.41 9.49
CA PRO A 344 4.49 -10.18 10.57
C PRO A 344 5.38 -11.36 11.02
N SER A 345 6.05 -12.01 10.06
CA SER A 345 6.89 -13.18 10.31
C SER A 345 8.13 -12.83 11.14
N ALA A 346 8.74 -11.67 10.91
CA ALA A 346 9.88 -11.21 11.70
C ALA A 346 9.47 -10.93 13.16
N TRP A 347 8.34 -10.25 13.38
CA TRP A 347 7.79 -9.98 14.73
C TRP A 347 7.41 -11.27 15.46
N TYR A 348 6.78 -12.21 14.77
CA TYR A 348 6.42 -13.51 15.35
C TYR A 348 7.65 -14.31 15.78
N ASN A 349 8.69 -14.35 14.93
CA ASN A 349 9.93 -15.05 15.26
C ASN A 349 10.74 -14.36 16.38
N LEU A 350 10.64 -13.04 16.48
CA LEU A 350 11.21 -12.28 17.60
C LEU A 350 10.47 -12.58 18.91
N ALA A 351 9.15 -12.73 18.86
CA ALA A 351 8.33 -13.12 20.00
C ALA A 351 8.69 -14.53 20.51
N LEU A 352 8.86 -15.49 19.60
CA LEU A 352 9.33 -16.83 19.95
C LEU A 352 10.71 -16.80 20.62
N LEU A 353 11.62 -15.97 20.12
CA LEU A 353 12.94 -15.78 20.72
C LEU A 353 12.85 -15.21 22.15
N TYR A 354 11.94 -14.27 22.42
CA TYR A 354 11.76 -13.76 23.79
C TYR A 354 11.10 -14.77 24.73
N ASN A 355 10.24 -15.65 24.20
CA ASN A 355 9.52 -16.66 24.98
C ASN A 355 10.42 -17.85 25.39
N GLU A 356 11.38 -18.24 24.56
CA GLU A 356 12.23 -19.42 24.81
C GLU A 356 13.31 -19.22 25.88
N TYR A 357 13.81 -17.99 26.09
CA TYR A 357 15.07 -17.77 26.82
C TYR A 357 14.96 -16.99 28.14
N THR A 358 13.89 -16.22 28.38
CA THR A 358 13.80 -15.39 29.60
C THR A 358 12.37 -15.24 30.14
N PRO A 359 12.07 -15.68 31.38
CA PRO A 359 10.79 -15.41 32.04
C PRO A 359 10.51 -13.91 32.24
N SER A 360 11.58 -13.11 32.37
CA SER A 360 11.50 -11.65 32.54
C SER A 360 11.14 -10.91 31.25
N SER A 361 11.18 -11.55 30.08
CA SER A 361 10.85 -10.95 28.77
C SER A 361 9.48 -11.37 28.24
N LEU A 362 8.61 -11.89 29.11
CA LEU A 362 7.27 -12.33 28.74
C LEU A 362 6.42 -11.16 28.21
N TYR A 363 6.60 -9.97 28.78
CA TYR A 363 5.93 -8.76 28.32
C TYR A 363 6.33 -8.42 26.87
N GLU A 364 7.63 -8.36 26.58
CA GLU A 364 8.15 -8.09 25.23
C GLU A 364 7.71 -9.16 24.22
N ALA A 365 7.67 -10.43 24.62
CA ALA A 365 7.14 -11.50 23.78
C ALA A 365 5.66 -11.26 23.44
N THR A 366 4.82 -10.92 24.43
CA THR A 366 3.39 -10.65 24.19
C THR A 366 3.17 -9.44 23.27
N GLU A 367 3.95 -8.38 23.42
CA GLU A 367 3.86 -7.21 22.53
C GLU A 367 4.28 -7.56 21.10
N CYS A 368 5.33 -8.38 20.93
CA CYS A 368 5.75 -8.85 19.61
C CYS A 368 4.69 -9.76 18.97
N PHE A 369 4.03 -10.64 19.73
CA PHE A 369 2.94 -11.48 19.22
C PHE A 369 1.72 -10.65 18.82
N LYS A 370 1.34 -9.67 19.63
CA LYS A 370 0.25 -8.73 19.29
C LYS A 370 0.58 -7.96 18.03
N ALA A 371 1.82 -7.44 17.92
CA ALA A 371 2.28 -6.76 16.72
C ALA A 371 2.18 -7.70 15.51
N ALA A 372 2.68 -8.94 15.60
CA ALA A 372 2.59 -9.91 14.51
C ALA A 372 1.14 -10.17 14.06
N GLY A 373 0.21 -10.40 15.00
CA GLY A 373 -1.20 -10.65 14.68
C GLY A 373 -1.87 -9.45 14.00
N VAL A 374 -1.72 -8.26 14.58
CA VAL A 374 -2.24 -7.01 13.97
C VAL A 374 -1.61 -6.78 12.60
N LEU A 375 -0.33 -7.13 12.43
CA LEU A 375 0.37 -7.02 11.15
C LEU A 375 -0.15 -7.98 10.10
N GLU A 376 -0.42 -9.24 10.46
CA GLU A 376 -0.94 -10.27 9.57
C GLU A 376 -2.38 -9.98 9.09
N ASP A 377 -3.23 -9.49 9.99
CA ASP A 377 -4.63 -9.16 9.70
C ASP A 377 -4.78 -8.07 8.63
N SER A 378 -3.81 -7.16 8.55
CA SER A 378 -3.81 -6.02 7.61
C SER A 378 -2.70 -6.10 6.57
N ALA A 379 -2.02 -7.24 6.47
CA ALA A 379 -1.00 -7.45 5.45
C ALA A 379 -1.64 -7.56 4.05
N PRO A 380 -1.29 -6.67 3.10
CA PRO A 380 -1.64 -6.84 1.70
C PRO A 380 -0.92 -8.05 1.11
N VAL A 381 -1.43 -8.55 -0.01
CA VAL A 381 -0.82 -9.65 -0.76
C VAL A 381 0.52 -9.23 -1.40
N GLU A 382 0.66 -7.95 -1.74
CA GLU A 382 1.94 -7.35 -2.13
C GLU A 382 2.38 -6.31 -1.08
N PRO A 383 3.63 -6.33 -0.59
CA PRO A 383 4.12 -5.35 0.37
C PRO A 383 3.97 -3.93 -0.16
N PHE A 384 3.65 -2.97 0.73
CA PHE A 384 3.48 -1.54 0.41
C PHE A 384 4.75 -0.84 -0.12
N ARG A 385 5.90 -1.49 -0.05
CA ARG A 385 7.20 -0.99 -0.49
C ARG A 385 7.89 -1.97 -1.42
#